data_AF-A0A255ILF8-F1
#
_entry.id   AF-A0A255ILF8-F1
#
_cell.length_a   1.000
_cell.length_b   1.000
_cell.length_c   1.000
_cell.angle_alpha   90.00
_cell.angle_beta   90.00
_cell.angle_gamma   90.00
#
_symmetry.space_group_name_H-M   'P 1'
#
loop_
_entity.id
_entity.type
_entity.pdbx_description
1 polymer ?
#
loop_
_entity_poly.entity_id
_entity_poly.type
_entity_poly.pdbx_seq_one_letter_code
_entity_poly.pdbx_strand_id
1 'polypeptide(L)' 'MKIATIISSIITLLLLFSTMICGLWIHSGQPGSINFHINCGIASVIFCFITFILTIISFRSIKKGA' A
#
# COMPACT_ATOMS: atom_id res chain seq x y z
N MET A 1 10.41 5.30 -14.25
CA MET A 1 10.72 5.02 -12.83
C MET A 1 9.87 5.86 -11.89
N LYS A 2 10.03 7.20 -11.85
CA LYS A 2 9.30 8.09 -10.92
C LYS A 2 7.77 7.96 -10.99
N ILE A 3 7.19 7.93 -12.20
CA ILE A 3 5.74 7.79 -12.40
C ILE A 3 5.21 6.45 -11.85
N ALA A 4 5.91 5.34 -12.09
CA ALA A 4 5.53 4.02 -11.56
C ALA A 4 5.59 3.98 -10.02
N THR A 5 6.62 4.60 -9.42
CA THR A 5 6.73 4.74 -7.97
C THR A 5 5.60 5.61 -7.40
N ILE A 6 5.26 6.73 -8.04
CA ILE A 6 4.18 7.62 -7.62
C ILE A 6 2.83 6.89 -7.68
N ILE A 7 2.53 6.20 -8.79
CA ILE A 7 1.29 5.42 -8.94
C ILE A 7 1.21 4.32 -7.88
N SER A 8 2.29 3.56 -7.66
CA SER A 8 2.33 2.50 -6.64
C SER A 8 2.14 3.05 -5.22
N SER A 9 2.76 4.20 -4.90
CA SER A 9 2.58 4.87 -3.62
C SER A 9 1.15 5.33 -3.40
N ILE A 10 0.51 5.91 -4.42
CA ILE A 10 -0.89 6.35 -4.35
C ILE A 10 -1.81 5.15 -4.11
N ILE A 11 -1.63 4.06 -4.87
CA ILE A 11 -2.42 2.83 -4.70
C ILE A 11 -2.22 2.25 -3.28
N THR A 12 -0.97 2.19 -2.80
CA THR A 12 -0.67 1.73 -1.43
C THR A 12 -1.39 2.57 -0.38
N LEU A 13 -1.40 3.90 -0.54
CA LEU A 13 -2.08 4.83 0.37
C LEU A 13 -3.60 4.60 0.38
N LEU A 14 -4.21 4.46 -0.80
CA LEU A 14 -5.64 4.16 -0.96
C LEU A 14 -6.01 2.82 -0.30
N LEU A 15 -5.20 1.78 -0.48
CA LEU A 15 -5.42 0.49 0.15
C LEU A 15 -5.31 0.58 1.67
N LEU A 16 -4.33 1.33 2.20
CA LEU A 16 -4.16 1.59 3.64
C LEU A 16 -5.37 2.29 4.26
N PHE A 17 -5.87 3.34 3.61
CA PHE A 17 -7.08 4.04 4.05
C PHE A 17 -8.29 3.12 4.05
N SER A 18 -8.45 2.31 3.00
CA SER A 18 -9.53 1.32 2.92
C SER A 18 -9.42 0.29 4.05
N THR A 19 -8.21 -0.21 4.36
CA THR A 19 -8.01 -1.16 5.47
C THR A 19 -8.33 -0.55 6.83
N MET A 20 -7.90 0.69 7.07
CA MET A 20 -8.16 1.45 8.29
C MET A 20 -9.67 1.67 8.50
N ILE A 21 -10.38 2.16 7.49
CA ILE A 21 -11.83 2.38 7.56
C ILE A 21 -12.57 1.07 7.83
N CYS A 22 -12.19 -0.02 7.15
CA CYS A 22 -12.79 -1.33 7.37
C CYS A 22 -12.45 -1.93 8.74
N GLY A 23 -11.25 -1.69 9.26
CA GLY A 23 -10.85 -2.12 10.61
C GLY A 23 -11.62 -1.37 11.69
N LEU A 24 -11.78 -0.06 11.55
CA LEU A 24 -12.61 0.78 12.42
C LEU A 24 -14.08 0.38 12.37
N TRP A 25 -14.59 0.00 11.19
CA TRP A 25 -15.95 -0.49 11.01
C TRP A 25 -16.20 -1.84 11.70
N ILE A 26 -15.24 -2.77 11.66
CA ILE A 26 -15.34 -4.03 12.41
C ILE A 26 -15.24 -3.75 13.91
N HIS A 27 -14.35 -2.85 14.32
CA HIS A 27 -14.15 -2.50 15.73
C HIS A 27 -15.40 -1.88 16.38
N SER A 28 -16.22 -1.15 15.62
CA SER A 28 -17.46 -0.55 16.13
C SER A 28 -18.60 -1.55 16.37
N GLY A 29 -18.36 -2.86 16.14
CA GLY A 29 -19.35 -3.92 16.35
C GLY A 29 -20.38 -4.04 15.22
N GLN A 30 -20.20 -3.32 14.12
CA GLN A 30 -21.01 -3.48 12.91
C GLN A 30 -20.66 -4.81 12.21
N PRO A 31 -21.61 -5.43 11.47
CA PRO A 31 -21.35 -6.64 10.69
C PRO A 31 -20.45 -6.32 9.50
N GLY A 32 -19.14 -6.27 9.75
CA GLY A 32 -18.09 -6.14 8.74
C GLY A 32 -17.43 -7.50 8.45
N SER A 33 -17.04 -7.72 7.19
CA SER A 33 -16.34 -8.95 6.81
C SER A 33 -14.85 -8.86 7.20
N ILE A 34 -14.44 -9.61 8.22
CA ILE A 34 -13.03 -9.74 8.63
C ILE A 34 -12.17 -10.26 7.47
N ASN A 35 -12.72 -11.15 6.64
CA ASN A 35 -12.05 -11.62 5.43
C ASN A 35 -11.74 -10.48 4.45
N PHE A 36 -12.62 -9.49 4.33
CA PHE A 36 -12.39 -8.31 3.49
C PHE A 36 -11.26 -7.42 4.06
N HIS A 37 -11.25 -7.19 5.37
CA HIS A 37 -10.18 -6.45 6.04
C HIS A 37 -8.81 -7.13 5.85
N ILE A 38 -8.74 -8.44 6.06
CA ILE A 38 -7.51 -9.22 5.89
C ILE A 38 -7.05 -9.18 4.43
N ASN A 39 -7.95 -9.38 3.46
CA ASN A 39 -7.59 -9.35 2.04
C ASN A 39 -7.07 -7.96 1.61
N CYS A 40 -7.72 -6.89 2.06
CA CYS A 40 -7.30 -5.53 1.80
C CYS A 40 -5.94 -5.22 2.46
N GLY A 41 -5.71 -5.75 3.68
CA GLY A 41 -4.44 -5.63 4.38
C GLY A 41 -3.29 -6.34 3.68
N ILE A 42 -3.51 -7.60 3.26
CA ILE A 42 -2.52 -8.37 2.49
C ILE A 42 -2.18 -7.65 1.19
N ALA A 43 -3.18 -7.17 0.45
CA ALA A 43 -2.96 -6.42 -0.78
C ALA A 43 -2.14 -5.14 -0.54
N SER A 44 -2.39 -4.45 0.59
CA SER A 44 -1.65 -3.24 0.97
C SER A 44 -0.17 -3.55 1.29
N VAL A 45 0.10 -4.65 2.01
CA VAL A 45 1.47 -5.10 2.30
C VAL A 45 2.24 -5.43 1.03
N ILE A 46 1.60 -6.14 0.08
CA ILE A 46 2.21 -6.49 -1.21
C ILE A 46 2.56 -5.22 -2.00
N PHE A 47 1.62 -4.28 -2.11
CA PHE A 47 1.85 -3.01 -2.80
C PHE A 47 2.92 -2.16 -2.12
N CYS A 48 2.99 -2.19 -0.78
CA CYS A 48 4.04 -1.53 -0.03
C CYS A 48 5.43 -2.11 -0.36
N PHE A 49 5.55 -3.44 -0.42
CA PHE A 49 6.79 -4.11 -0.81
C PHE A 49 7.23 -3.75 -2.24
N ILE A 50 6.30 -3.76 -3.19
CA ILE A 50 6.55 -3.38 -4.58
C ILE A 50 7.04 -1.92 -4.63
N THR A 51 6.36 -1.02 -3.92
CA THR A 51 6.72 0.40 -3.83
C THR A 51 8.10 0.60 -3.21
N PHE A 52 8.44 -0.18 -2.18
CA PHE A 52 9.74 -0.14 -1.51
C PHE A 52 10.87 -0.56 -2.46
N ILE A 53 10.70 -1.67 -3.19
CA ILE A 53 11.67 -2.15 -4.19
C ILE A 53 11.83 -1.10 -5.31
N LEU A 54 10.73 -0.57 -5.85
CA LEU A 54 10.75 0.49 -6.85
C LEU A 54 11.47 1.75 -6.36
N THR A 55 11.28 2.11 -5.10
CA THR A 55 11.95 3.26 -4.47
C THR A 55 13.45 3.01 -4.35
N ILE A 56 13.89 1.84 -3.90
CA ILE A 56 15.32 1.47 -3.83
C ILE A 56 15.96 1.52 -5.21
N ILE A 57 15.32 0.94 -6.22
CA ILE A 57 15.83 0.96 -7.60
C ILE A 57 15.93 2.41 -8.10
N SER A 58 14.91 3.23 -7.86
CA SER A 58 14.91 4.64 -8.24
C SER A 58 16.02 5.42 -7.52
N PHE A 59 16.28 5.15 -6.24
CA PHE A 59 17.32 5.80 -5.45
C PHE A 59 18.73 5.39 -5.91
N ARG A 60 18.94 4.09 -6.20
CA ARG A 60 20.19 3.59 -6.78
C ARG A 60 20.44 4.14 -8.17
N SER A 61 19.39 4.34 -8.97
CA SER A 61 19.50 4.93 -10.31
C SER A 61 19.89 6.41 -10.26
N ILE A 62 19.43 7.17 -9.26
CA ILE A 62 19.87 8.55 -9.04
C ILE A 62 21.36 8.60 -8.68
N LYS A 63 21.81 7.71 -7.78
CA LYS A 63 23.21 7.68 -7.32
C LYS A 63 24.22 7.25 -8.40
N LYS A 64 23.77 6.55 -9.45
CA LYS A 64 24.63 6.12 -10.58
C LYS A 64 24.79 7.18 -11.68
N GLY A 65 24.00 8.26 -11.63
CA GLY A 65 24.02 9.34 -12.63
C GLY A 65 24.53 10.68 -12.08
N ALA A 66 25.22 10.67 -10.93
CA ALA A 66 25.87 11.82 -10.32
C ALA A 66 27.39 11.61 -10.28
#